data_AF-M7NYM4-F1
#
_entry.id   AF-M7NYM4-F1
#
_cell.length_a   1.000
_cell.length_b   1.000
_cell.length_c   1.000
_cell.angle_alpha   90.00
_cell.angle_beta   90.00
_cell.angle_gamma   90.00
#
_symmetry.space_group_name_H-M   'P 1'
#
loop_
_entity.id
_entity.type
_entity.pdbx_description
1 polymer ?
#
loop_
_entity_poly.entity_id
_entity_poly.type
_entity_poly.pdbx_seq_one_letter_code
_entity_poly.pdbx_strand_id
1 'polypeptide(L)'
;MNYTRPQILQFAPVFLIFLFLTSPSAAQVPAQQPDSAATIRQIYDSALVQGHSYELLRQLTKDVGHRLSGSAGAERAVAWGRQQMMHYGFDTVWLQEVTVPHWERGKPEQVILRPEGSSRGGKPLQALALGGSAGTGPKGVQAQVVEVRSFEELEALGRAGVANKIVFFNYAMRPDFISTSRAYGDAAGYRVNGPSRAAKLGALGAVVRSMTTALDHVPHTGTTRFEEGVSPIPALAISTLDANMLSQALKTGKPQRLYLETHCRTLPDKISYNVIGELRGSEFPNKYITVGGHLDSWDVGEGAHDDGAGCVQAIEVLRILKAIGYTPRYTLRAVLFMNEENGLRGGNTYAAEARARARSMWPPWNRIRVALPPWALPLMAVMRPSPPLLPIRNCCTPTSCGISPEGVVVPILVRSSRRALC
;
A
#
# COMPACT_ATOMS: atom_id res chain seq x y z
N MET A 1 7.52 -113.83 35.59
CA MET A 1 8.64 -113.00 36.10
C MET A 1 8.22 -111.54 35.90
N ASN A 2 7.59 -110.92 36.91
CA ASN A 2 8.23 -110.26 38.06
C ASN A 2 8.55 -108.79 37.75
N TYR A 3 7.63 -107.84 38.02
CA TYR A 3 7.58 -107.03 39.24
C TYR A 3 6.57 -105.87 39.11
N THR A 4 6.18 -105.36 40.27
CA THR A 4 5.02 -104.57 40.67
C THR A 4 5.10 -103.04 40.48
N ARG A 5 3.91 -102.43 40.26
CA ARG A 5 3.32 -101.09 40.64
C ARG A 5 4.22 -100.01 41.33
N PRO A 6 3.97 -98.68 41.15
CA PRO A 6 2.67 -98.02 41.44
C PRO A 6 2.25 -96.76 40.61
N GLN A 7 1.02 -96.30 40.86
CA GLN A 7 0.38 -95.05 40.37
C GLN A 7 0.87 -93.82 41.14
N ILE A 8 1.15 -92.69 40.47
CA ILE A 8 1.11 -91.31 41.05
C ILE A 8 0.68 -90.28 39.99
N LEU A 9 -0.02 -89.26 40.48
CA LEU A 9 -0.83 -88.18 39.89
C LEU A 9 -0.27 -87.35 38.71
N GLN A 10 -1.25 -86.81 37.98
CA GLN A 10 -1.20 -85.71 37.01
C GLN A 10 -0.48 -84.45 37.52
N PHE A 11 0.40 -83.87 36.70
CA PHE A 11 0.56 -82.42 36.53
C PHE A 11 0.97 -82.14 35.07
N ALA A 12 0.13 -81.42 34.35
CA ALA A 12 0.43 -80.96 32.99
C ALA A 12 1.45 -79.81 33.03
N PRO A 13 2.57 -79.85 32.28
CA PRO A 13 3.48 -78.74 32.19
C PRO A 13 2.96 -77.69 31.20
N VAL A 14 2.74 -76.47 31.69
CA VAL A 14 2.53 -75.27 30.88
C VAL A 14 3.83 -74.99 30.11
N PHE A 15 3.84 -75.30 28.81
CA PHE A 15 4.94 -74.94 27.92
C PHE A 15 4.82 -73.44 27.58
N LEU A 16 5.67 -72.63 28.20
CA LEU A 16 5.84 -71.21 27.88
C LEU A 16 6.61 -71.10 26.57
N ILE A 17 5.87 -70.96 25.45
CA ILE A 17 6.44 -70.66 24.13
C ILE A 17 6.89 -69.20 24.15
N PHE A 18 8.21 -68.97 24.24
CA PHE A 18 8.82 -67.68 23.93
C PHE A 18 8.73 -67.44 22.42
N LEU A 19 7.72 -66.71 21.98
CA LEU A 19 7.62 -66.19 20.62
C LEU A 19 8.66 -65.06 20.45
N PHE A 20 9.78 -65.36 19.80
CA PHE A 20 10.65 -64.33 19.24
C PHE A 20 9.90 -63.59 18.13
N LEU A 21 9.25 -62.48 18.48
CA LEU A 21 8.72 -61.51 17.53
C LEU A 21 9.90 -60.80 16.87
N THR A 22 10.37 -61.32 15.75
CA THR A 22 11.21 -60.56 14.82
C THR A 22 10.33 -59.51 14.16
N SER A 23 10.30 -58.31 14.73
CA SER A 23 9.67 -57.16 14.09
C SER A 23 10.31 -56.93 12.72
N PRO A 24 9.54 -56.80 11.63
CA PRO A 24 10.08 -56.31 10.38
C PRO A 24 10.53 -54.87 10.65
N SER A 25 11.84 -54.64 10.60
CA SER A 25 12.38 -53.28 10.59
C SER A 25 11.86 -52.62 9.32
N ALA A 26 10.78 -51.85 9.45
CA ALA A 26 10.35 -50.94 8.41
C ALA A 26 11.53 -49.99 8.21
N ALA A 27 12.24 -50.15 7.10
CA ALA A 27 13.22 -49.18 6.66
C ALA A 27 12.47 -47.84 6.55
N GLN A 28 12.69 -46.96 7.52
CA GLN A 28 12.30 -45.57 7.42
C GLN A 28 13.14 -45.00 6.28
N VAL A 29 12.57 -44.98 5.06
CA VAL A 29 13.04 -44.07 4.03
C VAL A 29 12.93 -42.69 4.67
N PRO A 30 14.04 -41.96 4.90
CA PRO A 30 13.93 -40.59 5.37
C PRO A 30 13.10 -39.87 4.32
N ALA A 31 11.95 -39.33 4.71
CA ALA A 31 11.24 -38.37 3.88
C ALA A 31 12.20 -37.19 3.72
N GLN A 32 12.96 -37.21 2.62
CA GLN A 32 13.92 -36.19 2.30
C GLN A 32 13.11 -34.92 2.10
N GLN A 33 13.08 -34.05 3.11
CA GLN A 33 12.63 -32.69 2.89
C GLN A 33 13.42 -32.19 1.69
N PRO A 34 12.76 -31.70 0.62
CA PRO A 34 13.50 -31.12 -0.51
C PRO A 34 14.46 -30.11 0.09
N ASP A 35 15.75 -30.28 -0.21
CA ASP A 35 16.81 -29.48 0.39
C ASP A 35 16.45 -28.01 0.16
N SER A 36 16.03 -27.37 1.26
CA SER A 36 15.48 -26.02 1.21
C SER A 36 16.57 -25.05 0.77
N ALA A 37 17.84 -25.35 1.06
CA ALA A 37 18.98 -24.57 0.57
C ALA A 37 19.13 -24.71 -0.95
N ALA A 38 19.04 -25.93 -1.49
CA ALA A 38 19.09 -26.16 -2.94
C ALA A 38 17.92 -25.46 -3.67
N THR A 39 16.71 -25.54 -3.13
CA THR A 39 15.53 -24.87 -3.72
C THR A 39 15.68 -23.35 -3.68
N ILE A 40 16.09 -22.78 -2.54
CA ILE A 40 16.36 -21.34 -2.40
C ILE A 40 17.44 -20.91 -3.39
N ARG A 41 18.49 -21.73 -3.57
CA ARG A 41 19.55 -21.46 -4.53
C ARG A 41 19.01 -21.44 -5.97
N GLN A 42 18.16 -22.39 -6.35
CA GLN A 42 17.51 -22.40 -7.67
C GLN A 42 16.64 -21.15 -7.90
N ILE A 43 15.88 -20.71 -6.89
CA ILE A 43 15.10 -19.45 -6.98
C ILE A 43 16.03 -18.27 -7.24
N TYR A 44 17.13 -18.17 -6.49
CA TYR A 44 18.11 -17.09 -6.63
C TYR A 44 18.77 -17.09 -8.01
N ASP A 45 19.25 -18.26 -8.45
CA ASP A 45 19.91 -18.41 -9.75
C ASP A 45 18.93 -18.12 -10.90
N SER A 46 17.68 -18.60 -10.81
CA SER A 46 16.64 -18.29 -11.80
C SER A 46 16.33 -16.80 -11.85
N ALA A 47 16.25 -16.12 -10.70
CA ALA A 47 16.03 -14.67 -10.64
C ALA A 47 17.16 -13.86 -11.30
N LEU A 48 18.42 -14.28 -11.15
CA LEU A 48 19.56 -13.55 -11.67
C LEU A 48 19.86 -13.85 -13.14
N VAL A 49 19.72 -15.11 -13.55
CA VAL A 49 20.14 -15.57 -14.90
C VAL A 49 18.97 -15.57 -15.89
N GLN A 50 17.75 -15.80 -15.40
CA GLN A 50 16.53 -15.92 -16.21
C GLN A 50 15.46 -14.91 -15.77
N GLY A 51 15.85 -13.83 -15.08
CA GLY A 51 14.94 -12.83 -14.57
C GLY A 51 14.33 -11.96 -15.67
N HIS A 52 13.02 -11.77 -15.64
CA HIS A 52 12.27 -10.96 -16.62
C HIS A 52 11.89 -9.58 -16.07
N SER A 53 12.15 -9.29 -14.78
CA SER A 53 11.70 -8.08 -14.09
C SER A 53 12.09 -6.78 -14.79
N TYR A 54 13.31 -6.65 -15.30
CA TYR A 54 13.75 -5.42 -15.98
C TYR A 54 13.02 -5.17 -17.29
N GLU A 55 12.82 -6.21 -18.10
CA GLU A 55 12.09 -6.08 -19.37
C GLU A 55 10.60 -5.84 -19.12
N LEU A 56 9.99 -6.54 -18.15
CA LEU A 56 8.61 -6.24 -17.73
C LEU A 56 8.47 -4.79 -17.25
N LEU A 57 9.46 -4.28 -16.50
CA LEU A 57 9.44 -2.90 -16.02
C LEU A 57 9.60 -1.92 -17.17
N ARG A 58 10.48 -2.22 -18.14
CA ARG A 58 10.62 -1.45 -19.38
C ARG A 58 9.29 -1.39 -20.14
N GLN A 59 8.60 -2.52 -20.32
CA GLN A 59 7.28 -2.53 -20.98
C GLN A 59 6.26 -1.67 -20.24
N LEU A 60 6.14 -1.85 -18.92
CA LEU A 60 5.20 -1.08 -18.11
C LEU A 60 5.52 0.42 -18.10
N THR A 61 6.80 0.80 -18.20
CA THR A 61 7.21 2.22 -18.15
C THR A 61 7.23 2.89 -19.52
N LYS A 62 7.69 2.19 -20.56
CA LYS A 62 7.88 2.77 -21.91
C LYS A 62 6.72 2.51 -22.86
N ASP A 63 6.08 1.35 -22.75
CA ASP A 63 5.01 0.97 -23.66
C ASP A 63 3.63 1.39 -23.09
N VAL A 64 3.46 1.35 -21.76
CA VAL A 64 2.25 1.83 -21.07
C VAL A 64 2.36 3.28 -20.62
N GLY A 65 3.45 3.63 -19.92
CA GLY A 65 3.71 4.97 -19.41
C GLY A 65 3.11 5.24 -18.03
N HIS A 66 2.86 6.53 -17.80
CA HIS A 66 2.15 7.01 -16.61
C HIS A 66 0.70 6.49 -16.60
N ARG A 67 0.19 6.14 -15.42
CA ARG A 67 -1.01 5.29 -15.31
C ARG A 67 -1.86 5.62 -14.09
N LEU A 68 -2.13 6.90 -13.88
CA LEU A 68 -3.00 7.38 -12.80
C LEU A 68 -4.39 6.73 -12.88
N SER A 69 -4.95 6.36 -11.74
CA SER A 69 -6.27 5.72 -11.69
C SER A 69 -7.34 6.58 -12.40
N GLY A 70 -8.25 5.91 -13.11
CA GLY A 70 -9.27 6.55 -13.97
C GLY A 70 -8.78 6.96 -15.36
N SER A 71 -7.46 7.04 -15.59
CA SER A 71 -6.90 7.43 -16.89
C SER A 71 -6.85 6.29 -17.91
N ALA A 72 -6.67 6.64 -19.19
CA ALA A 72 -6.40 5.66 -20.26
C ALA A 72 -5.08 4.88 -20.04
N GLY A 73 -4.11 5.47 -19.34
CA GLY A 73 -2.88 4.77 -18.95
C GLY A 73 -3.14 3.64 -17.97
N ALA A 74 -4.03 3.84 -16.99
CA ALA A 74 -4.44 2.78 -16.07
C ALA A 74 -5.17 1.63 -16.78
N GLU A 75 -6.01 1.92 -17.77
CA GLU A 75 -6.68 0.89 -18.58
C GLU A 75 -5.68 0.04 -19.37
N ARG A 76 -4.69 0.68 -20.02
CA ARG A 76 -3.60 -0.03 -20.70
C ARG A 76 -2.78 -0.86 -19.72
N ALA A 77 -2.50 -0.35 -18.53
CA ALA A 77 -1.77 -1.07 -17.48
C ALA A 77 -2.53 -2.33 -17.03
N VAL A 78 -3.85 -2.24 -16.83
CA VAL A 78 -4.71 -3.39 -16.50
C VAL A 78 -4.65 -4.46 -17.58
N ALA A 79 -4.77 -4.04 -18.86
CA ALA A 79 -4.67 -4.96 -19.99
C ALA A 79 -3.29 -5.63 -20.06
N TRP A 80 -2.21 -4.84 -19.92
CA TRP A 80 -0.84 -5.33 -19.88
C TRP A 80 -0.66 -6.37 -18.76
N GLY A 81 -1.02 -6.04 -17.52
CA GLY A 81 -0.82 -6.93 -16.38
C GLY A 81 -1.55 -8.26 -16.56
N ARG A 82 -2.79 -8.22 -17.05
CA ARG A 82 -3.57 -9.42 -17.36
C ARG A 82 -2.90 -10.27 -18.43
N GLN A 83 -2.44 -9.63 -19.51
CA GLN A 83 -1.76 -10.32 -20.61
C GLN A 83 -0.47 -10.98 -20.15
N GLN A 84 0.35 -10.31 -19.32
CA GLN A 84 1.59 -10.90 -18.80
C GLN A 84 1.32 -12.14 -17.94
N MET A 85 0.35 -12.06 -17.02
CA MET A 85 0.00 -13.20 -16.16
C MET A 85 -0.55 -14.39 -16.97
N MET A 86 -1.35 -14.12 -18.01
CA MET A 86 -1.83 -15.16 -18.93
C MET A 86 -0.69 -15.76 -19.76
N HIS A 87 0.23 -14.92 -20.26
CA HIS A 87 1.38 -15.36 -21.04
C HIS A 87 2.30 -16.31 -20.25
N TYR A 88 2.52 -16.04 -18.97
CA TYR A 88 3.27 -16.92 -18.07
C TYR A 88 2.50 -18.17 -17.63
N GLY A 89 1.25 -18.34 -18.08
CA GLY A 89 0.45 -19.53 -17.81
C GLY A 89 0.10 -19.68 -16.34
N PHE A 90 -0.22 -18.59 -15.64
CA PHE A 90 -0.83 -18.68 -14.31
C PHE A 90 -2.17 -19.40 -14.40
N ASP A 91 -2.49 -20.22 -13.40
CA ASP A 91 -3.60 -21.19 -13.46
C ASP A 91 -4.96 -20.49 -13.55
N THR A 92 -5.07 -19.34 -12.90
CA THR A 92 -6.22 -18.44 -12.99
C THR A 92 -5.73 -17.01 -13.13
N VAL A 93 -6.40 -16.23 -13.99
CA VAL A 93 -6.17 -14.78 -14.14
C VAL A 93 -7.51 -14.09 -14.31
N TRP A 94 -7.81 -13.10 -13.48
CA TRP A 94 -9.05 -12.34 -13.56
C TRP A 94 -8.88 -10.88 -13.14
N LEU A 95 -9.90 -10.10 -13.45
CA LEU A 95 -10.02 -8.70 -13.05
C LEU A 95 -11.04 -8.59 -11.93
N GLN A 96 -10.66 -7.94 -10.84
CA GLN A 96 -11.59 -7.56 -9.76
C GLN A 96 -11.96 -6.09 -9.96
N GLU A 97 -13.24 -5.82 -10.12
CA GLU A 97 -13.77 -4.47 -10.36
C GLU A 97 -13.52 -3.54 -9.17
N VAL A 98 -13.10 -2.31 -9.45
CA VAL A 98 -12.87 -1.26 -8.45
C VAL A 98 -13.38 0.07 -9.00
N THR A 99 -14.27 0.74 -8.28
CA THR A 99 -14.68 2.12 -8.59
C THR A 99 -13.63 3.10 -8.07
N VAL A 100 -12.96 3.82 -8.97
CA VAL A 100 -11.84 4.70 -8.67
C VAL A 100 -12.16 6.16 -8.99
N PRO A 101 -11.58 7.13 -8.26
CA PRO A 101 -11.68 8.54 -8.61
C PRO A 101 -11.05 8.80 -9.99
N HIS A 102 -11.58 9.80 -10.70
CA HIS A 102 -11.03 10.26 -11.96
C HIS A 102 -10.64 11.73 -11.83
N TRP A 103 -9.34 11.99 -11.74
CA TRP A 103 -8.79 13.33 -11.68
C TRP A 103 -7.78 13.51 -12.79
N GLU A 104 -7.83 14.67 -13.44
CA GLU A 104 -6.89 15.04 -14.49
C GLU A 104 -6.21 16.36 -14.13
N ARG A 105 -4.88 16.41 -14.28
CA ARG A 105 -4.07 17.62 -14.05
C ARG A 105 -4.31 18.72 -15.08
N GLY A 106 -4.53 18.33 -16.33
CA GLY A 106 -4.70 19.25 -17.45
C GLY A 106 -3.36 19.78 -18.00
N LYS A 107 -3.37 21.04 -18.45
CA LYS A 107 -2.18 21.71 -19.02
C LYS A 107 -1.12 21.98 -17.93
N PRO A 108 0.16 22.14 -18.31
CA PRO A 108 1.22 22.51 -17.39
C PRO A 108 0.86 23.74 -16.56
N GLU A 109 1.19 23.69 -15.28
CA GLU A 109 0.90 24.72 -14.30
C GLU A 109 1.82 25.93 -14.48
N GLN A 110 1.33 27.12 -14.13
CA GLN A 110 2.16 28.31 -14.01
C GLN A 110 2.10 28.86 -12.60
N VAL A 111 3.27 28.98 -11.97
CA VAL A 111 3.42 29.65 -10.67
C VAL A 111 4.43 30.76 -10.80
N ILE A 112 4.00 31.99 -10.51
CA ILE A 112 4.85 33.17 -10.69
C ILE A 112 4.89 33.97 -9.39
N LEU A 113 6.09 34.15 -8.84
CA LEU A 113 6.37 35.04 -7.72
C LEU A 113 6.45 36.49 -8.21
N ARG A 114 5.64 37.36 -7.61
CA ARG A 114 5.58 38.80 -7.92
C ARG A 114 5.71 39.64 -6.65
N PRO A 115 6.39 40.79 -6.72
CA PRO A 115 6.26 41.83 -5.71
C PRO A 115 4.81 42.34 -5.62
N GLU A 116 4.42 42.88 -4.46
CA GLU A 116 3.14 43.57 -4.30
C GLU A 116 2.93 44.67 -5.34
N GLY A 117 1.68 44.85 -5.79
CA GLY A 117 1.31 45.84 -6.80
C GLY A 117 1.66 45.48 -8.25
N SER A 118 2.46 44.43 -8.50
CA SER A 118 2.73 43.98 -9.87
C SER A 118 1.69 42.98 -10.38
N SER A 119 1.18 43.23 -11.60
CA SER A 119 0.29 42.33 -12.34
C SER A 119 0.96 41.67 -13.56
N ARG A 120 2.21 42.03 -13.87
CA ARG A 120 2.98 41.52 -15.02
C ARG A 120 4.42 41.19 -14.62
N GLY A 121 5.07 40.31 -15.39
CA GLY A 121 6.42 39.82 -15.06
C GLY A 121 6.44 38.95 -13.80
N GLY A 122 7.59 38.90 -13.13
CA GLY A 122 7.83 38.05 -11.95
C GLY A 122 8.75 36.87 -12.26
N LYS A 123 9.10 36.12 -11.21
CA LYS A 123 9.96 34.95 -11.33
C LYS A 123 9.12 33.68 -11.38
N PRO A 124 9.21 32.86 -12.45
CA PRO A 124 8.54 31.56 -12.49
C PRO A 124 9.16 30.63 -11.43
N LEU A 125 8.31 29.84 -10.78
CA LEU A 125 8.70 28.79 -9.85
C LEU A 125 8.45 27.42 -10.49
N GLN A 126 9.33 26.46 -10.20
CA GLN A 126 9.11 25.07 -10.57
C GLN A 126 8.06 24.49 -9.63
N ALA A 127 6.89 24.19 -10.21
CA ALA A 127 5.70 23.81 -9.48
C ALA A 127 4.97 22.67 -10.16
N LEU A 128 4.19 21.95 -9.37
CA LEU A 128 3.36 20.86 -9.86
C LEU A 128 2.08 20.76 -9.03
N ALA A 129 0.92 20.64 -9.67
CA ALA A 129 -0.34 20.54 -8.94
C ALA A 129 -0.38 19.28 -8.08
N LEU A 130 -1.09 19.36 -6.95
CA LEU A 130 -1.36 18.19 -6.13
C LEU A 130 -2.58 17.45 -6.66
N GLY A 131 -2.56 16.12 -6.58
CA GLY A 131 -3.72 15.32 -6.97
C GLY A 131 -4.92 15.61 -6.07
N GLY A 132 -6.07 15.87 -6.69
CA GLY A 132 -7.27 16.36 -5.98
C GLY A 132 -7.35 17.89 -5.88
N SER A 133 -6.36 18.63 -6.40
CA SER A 133 -6.42 20.09 -6.53
C SER A 133 -7.57 20.53 -7.47
N ALA A 134 -8.16 21.69 -7.16
CA ALA A 134 -9.00 22.41 -8.11
C ALA A 134 -8.17 23.10 -9.20
N GLY A 135 -8.77 23.28 -10.38
CA GLY A 135 -8.25 24.15 -11.43
C GLY A 135 -8.63 25.61 -11.17
N THR A 136 -7.73 26.55 -11.47
CA THR A 136 -8.06 27.99 -11.51
C THR A 136 -8.64 28.43 -12.85
N GLY A 137 -8.38 27.64 -13.90
CA GLY A 137 -8.69 28.01 -15.28
C GLY A 137 -7.72 29.09 -15.81
N PRO A 138 -7.92 29.54 -17.06
CA PRO A 138 -6.96 30.40 -17.77
C PRO A 138 -6.80 31.82 -17.17
N LYS A 139 -7.70 32.23 -16.26
CA LYS A 139 -7.57 33.52 -15.56
C LYS A 139 -6.59 33.45 -14.39
N GLY A 140 -6.28 32.26 -13.90
CA GLY A 140 -5.48 32.05 -12.71
C GLY A 140 -6.09 32.67 -11.45
N VAL A 141 -5.31 32.65 -10.37
CA VAL A 141 -5.59 33.40 -9.14
C VAL A 141 -4.32 34.09 -8.68
N GLN A 142 -4.43 35.34 -8.22
CA GLN A 142 -3.29 36.08 -7.68
C GLN A 142 -3.59 36.67 -6.31
N ALA A 143 -2.82 36.28 -5.30
CA ALA A 143 -3.01 36.72 -3.93
C ALA A 143 -1.68 36.83 -3.16
N GLN A 144 -1.73 37.56 -2.04
CA GLN A 144 -0.60 37.63 -1.12
C GLN A 144 -0.29 36.25 -0.54
N VAL A 145 1.00 36.02 -0.27
CA VAL A 145 1.46 34.75 0.31
C VAL A 145 1.65 34.90 1.80
N VAL A 146 1.21 33.90 2.57
CA VAL A 146 1.56 33.74 3.97
C VAL A 146 2.30 32.43 4.17
N GLU A 147 3.52 32.50 4.71
CA GLU A 147 4.31 31.30 5.04
C GLU A 147 3.88 30.76 6.40
N VAL A 148 3.69 29.45 6.49
CA VAL A 148 3.51 28.71 7.74
C VAL A 148 4.43 27.50 7.74
N ARG A 149 4.97 27.16 8.92
CA ARG A 149 5.82 25.99 9.15
C ARG A 149 5.14 24.93 10.00
N SER A 150 3.94 25.19 10.49
CA SER A 150 3.15 24.18 11.19
C SER A 150 1.65 24.41 11.07
N PHE A 151 0.86 23.42 11.45
CA PHE A 151 -0.60 23.62 11.53
C PHE A 151 -0.98 24.55 12.68
N GLU A 152 -0.22 24.57 13.77
CA GLU A 152 -0.41 25.49 14.88
C GLU A 152 -0.18 26.95 14.44
N GLU A 153 0.83 27.21 13.60
CA GLU A 153 1.04 28.54 13.01
C GLU A 153 -0.14 28.94 12.10
N LEU A 154 -0.67 28.02 11.30
CA LEU A 154 -1.86 28.26 10.47
C LEU A 154 -3.09 28.58 11.33
N GLU A 155 -3.31 27.80 12.39
CA GLU A 155 -4.43 27.98 13.31
C GLU A 155 -4.33 29.30 14.08
N ALA A 156 -3.12 29.70 14.49
CA ALA A 156 -2.86 30.97 15.16
C ALA A 156 -3.14 32.20 14.26
N LEU A 157 -2.87 32.10 12.95
CA LEU A 157 -3.26 33.14 11.98
C LEU A 157 -4.78 33.26 11.84
N GLY A 158 -5.49 32.14 11.95
CA GLY A 158 -6.93 32.05 11.81
C GLY A 158 -7.45 32.61 10.47
N ARG A 159 -8.76 32.84 10.41
CA ARG A 159 -9.40 33.40 9.20
C ARG A 159 -8.87 34.80 8.87
N ALA A 160 -8.61 35.64 9.87
CA ALA A 160 -8.12 37.00 9.68
C ALA A 160 -6.75 37.03 8.98
N GLY A 161 -5.86 36.10 9.30
CA GLY A 161 -4.53 36.00 8.70
C GLY A 161 -4.51 35.31 7.33
N VAL A 162 -5.51 34.47 7.01
CA VAL A 162 -5.49 33.53 5.87
C VAL A 162 -6.47 33.88 4.76
N ALA A 163 -7.63 34.48 5.08
CA ALA A 163 -8.66 34.75 4.09
C ALA A 163 -8.13 35.60 2.92
N ASN A 164 -8.47 35.21 1.69
CA ASN A 164 -8.04 35.85 0.45
C ASN A 164 -6.53 35.78 0.15
N LYS A 165 -5.78 34.90 0.83
CA LYS A 165 -4.34 34.68 0.62
C LYS A 165 -4.03 33.30 0.05
N ILE A 166 -2.81 33.14 -0.42
CA ILE A 166 -2.21 31.84 -0.73
C ILE A 166 -1.36 31.41 0.46
N VAL A 167 -1.64 30.22 1.00
CA VAL A 167 -0.88 29.68 2.13
C VAL A 167 0.30 28.87 1.60
N PHE A 168 1.51 29.23 2.01
CA PHE A 168 2.73 28.48 1.71
C PHE A 168 3.14 27.63 2.92
N PHE A 169 2.93 26.32 2.84
CA PHE A 169 3.39 25.35 3.83
C PHE A 169 4.86 25.01 3.59
N ASN A 170 5.76 25.63 4.35
CA ASN A 170 7.21 25.44 4.24
C ASN A 170 7.77 24.50 5.32
N TYR A 171 7.18 23.31 5.45
CA TYR A 171 7.72 22.26 6.30
C TYR A 171 8.80 21.48 5.56
N ALA A 172 10.04 21.55 6.03
CA ALA A 172 11.15 20.79 5.44
C ALA A 172 11.11 19.32 5.87
N MET A 173 11.22 18.40 4.92
CA MET A 173 11.39 16.98 5.23
C MET A 173 12.67 16.80 6.05
N ARG A 174 12.53 16.18 7.22
CA ARG A 174 13.57 16.10 8.24
C ARG A 174 14.66 15.09 7.87
N PRO A 175 15.91 15.52 7.60
CA PRO A 175 17.00 14.60 7.27
C PRO A 175 17.55 13.87 8.51
N ASP A 176 17.22 14.32 9.71
CA ASP A 176 17.66 13.71 10.98
C ASP A 176 16.86 12.45 11.35
N PHE A 177 15.77 12.16 10.65
CA PHE A 177 15.05 10.90 10.82
C PHE A 177 15.73 9.77 10.04
N ILE A 178 16.31 8.81 10.78
CA ILE A 178 16.97 7.62 10.22
C ILE A 178 16.02 6.83 9.31
N SER A 179 14.74 6.72 9.69
CA SER A 179 13.71 6.09 8.85
C SER A 179 13.18 7.08 7.82
N THR A 180 13.52 6.85 6.55
CA THR A 180 13.05 7.66 5.41
C THR A 180 11.53 7.70 5.32
N SER A 181 10.84 6.61 5.66
CA SER A 181 9.37 6.56 5.70
C SER A 181 8.77 7.45 6.78
N ARG A 182 9.47 7.59 7.93
CA ARG A 182 9.07 8.52 8.98
C ARG A 182 9.26 9.96 8.53
N ALA A 183 10.42 10.29 7.94
CA ALA A 183 10.70 11.63 7.40
C ALA A 183 9.66 12.06 6.37
N TYR A 184 9.34 11.16 5.44
CA TYR A 184 8.32 11.41 4.44
C TYR A 184 6.93 11.57 5.06
N GLY A 185 6.51 10.66 5.97
CA GLY A 185 5.18 10.71 6.58
C GLY A 185 4.93 11.98 7.39
N ASP A 186 5.96 12.45 8.09
CA ASP A 186 5.96 13.69 8.88
C ASP A 186 5.72 14.93 8.01
N ALA A 187 6.43 15.04 6.87
CA ALA A 187 6.25 16.16 5.94
C ALA A 187 5.00 16.02 5.05
N ALA A 188 4.67 14.80 4.59
CA ALA A 188 3.56 14.52 3.69
C ALA A 188 2.20 14.93 4.27
N GLY A 189 2.07 15.00 5.61
CA GLY A 189 0.87 15.51 6.27
C GLY A 189 0.46 16.91 5.78
N TYR A 190 1.42 17.79 5.47
CA TYR A 190 1.18 19.14 4.93
C TYR A 190 0.67 19.11 3.49
N ARG A 191 1.18 18.20 2.65
CA ARG A 191 0.65 17.98 1.29
C ARG A 191 -0.77 17.44 1.33
N VAL A 192 -1.02 16.44 2.18
CA VAL A 192 -2.31 15.73 2.23
C VAL A 192 -3.42 16.60 2.81
N ASN A 193 -3.15 17.31 3.91
CA ASN A 193 -4.19 17.99 4.68
C ASN A 193 -4.07 19.52 4.68
N GLY A 194 -2.90 20.09 4.36
CA GLY A 194 -2.65 21.53 4.41
C GLY A 194 -3.62 22.33 3.54
N PRO A 195 -3.81 21.99 2.25
CA PRO A 195 -4.73 22.71 1.38
C PRO A 195 -6.18 22.75 1.91
N SER A 196 -6.69 21.65 2.45
CA SER A 196 -8.02 21.60 3.07
C SER A 196 -8.12 22.50 4.30
N ARG A 197 -7.12 22.47 5.19
CA ARG A 197 -7.06 23.34 6.37
C ARG A 197 -6.99 24.81 5.99
N ALA A 198 -6.20 25.17 4.97
CA ALA A 198 -6.14 26.52 4.44
C ALA A 198 -7.48 26.97 3.83
N ALA A 199 -8.14 26.09 3.06
CA ALA A 199 -9.44 26.37 2.44
C ALA A 199 -10.53 26.69 3.49
N LYS A 200 -10.56 25.96 4.61
CA LYS A 200 -11.47 26.25 5.74
C LYS A 200 -11.33 27.66 6.30
N LEU A 201 -10.14 28.23 6.23
CA LEU A 201 -9.83 29.59 6.68
C LEU A 201 -10.01 30.65 5.57
N GLY A 202 -10.49 30.27 4.39
CA GLY A 202 -10.76 31.17 3.27
C GLY A 202 -9.56 31.48 2.38
N ALA A 203 -8.53 30.62 2.39
CA ALA A 203 -7.42 30.74 1.44
C ALA A 203 -7.91 30.60 -0.01
N LEU A 204 -7.27 31.30 -0.94
CA LEU A 204 -7.54 31.20 -2.39
C LEU A 204 -6.68 30.15 -3.08
N GLY A 205 -5.64 29.67 -2.40
CA GLY A 205 -4.76 28.62 -2.89
C GLY A 205 -3.79 28.17 -1.82
N ALA A 206 -3.15 27.04 -2.06
CA ALA A 206 -2.11 26.49 -1.20
C ALA A 206 -0.90 26.08 -2.03
N VAL A 207 0.28 26.36 -1.50
CA VAL A 207 1.55 25.89 -2.04
C VAL A 207 2.28 25.14 -0.94
N VAL A 208 2.86 23.99 -1.26
CA VAL A 208 3.61 23.17 -0.30
C VAL A 208 5.05 22.99 -0.76
N ARG A 209 5.99 22.93 0.17
CA ARG A 209 7.35 22.48 -0.12
C ARG A 209 7.32 21.01 -0.55
N SER A 210 8.08 20.67 -1.58
CA SER A 210 8.19 19.29 -2.07
C SER A 210 8.81 18.32 -1.06
N MET A 211 8.36 17.06 -1.11
CA MET A 211 8.64 16.01 -0.12
C MET A 211 9.96 15.27 -0.38
N THR A 212 11.07 16.00 -0.28
CA THR A 212 12.41 15.46 -0.43
C THR A 212 13.41 16.16 0.49
N THR A 213 14.48 15.46 0.84
CA THR A 213 15.67 16.06 1.49
C THR A 213 16.64 16.66 0.47
N ALA A 214 16.47 16.37 -0.83
CA ALA A 214 17.29 16.96 -1.88
C ALA A 214 16.98 18.46 -2.06
N LEU A 215 18.02 19.22 -2.41
CA LEU A 215 17.91 20.63 -2.80
C LEU A 215 17.98 20.73 -4.33
N ASP A 216 16.83 20.76 -4.97
CA ASP A 216 16.71 20.73 -6.41
C ASP A 216 15.50 21.54 -6.91
N HIS A 217 15.29 21.47 -8.22
CA HIS A 217 14.22 22.12 -8.96
C HIS A 217 13.08 21.15 -9.33
N VAL A 218 12.98 19.99 -8.67
CA VAL A 218 11.99 18.95 -9.00
C VAL A 218 10.82 19.03 -8.02
N PRO A 219 9.65 19.56 -8.45
CA PRO A 219 8.46 19.54 -7.62
C PRO A 219 7.84 18.14 -7.54
N HIS A 220 7.34 17.78 -6.36
CA HIS A 220 6.76 16.46 -6.07
C HIS A 220 5.24 16.53 -5.96
N THR A 221 4.52 15.72 -6.74
CA THR A 221 3.06 15.66 -6.67
C THR A 221 2.63 14.75 -5.50
N GLY A 222 1.36 14.42 -5.46
CA GLY A 222 0.79 13.49 -4.52
C GLY A 222 -0.60 13.93 -4.11
N THR A 223 -1.27 13.04 -3.40
CA THR A 223 -2.63 13.27 -2.96
C THR A 223 -2.73 14.45 -2.00
N THR A 224 -3.68 15.33 -2.28
CA THR A 224 -4.31 16.24 -1.33
C THR A 224 -5.77 15.82 -1.16
N ARG A 225 -6.32 15.96 0.04
CA ARG A 225 -7.70 15.60 0.35
C ARG A 225 -8.40 16.79 0.96
N PHE A 226 -9.54 17.16 0.39
CA PHE A 226 -10.45 18.12 0.98
C PHE A 226 -11.45 17.40 1.88
N GLU A 227 -11.68 17.96 3.06
CA GLU A 227 -12.69 17.43 3.97
C GLU A 227 -14.10 17.65 3.40
N GLU A 228 -15.05 16.82 3.82
CA GLU A 228 -16.44 16.97 3.41
C GLU A 228 -16.98 18.37 3.75
N GLY A 229 -17.68 18.99 2.80
CA GLY A 229 -18.18 20.36 2.92
C GLY A 229 -17.15 21.46 2.68
N VAL A 230 -15.86 21.14 2.48
CA VAL A 230 -14.83 22.13 2.12
C VAL A 230 -14.68 22.20 0.61
N SER A 231 -14.88 23.38 0.04
CA SER A 231 -14.67 23.60 -1.40
C SER A 231 -13.17 23.48 -1.73
N PRO A 232 -12.79 22.64 -2.71
CA PRO A 232 -11.41 22.52 -3.15
C PRO A 232 -10.84 23.84 -3.69
N ILE A 233 -9.59 24.13 -3.33
CA ILE A 233 -8.81 25.28 -3.81
C ILE A 233 -7.62 24.79 -4.65
N PRO A 234 -7.02 25.62 -5.52
CA PRO A 234 -5.79 25.25 -6.21
C PRO A 234 -4.66 24.98 -5.21
N ALA A 235 -4.04 23.81 -5.34
CA ALA A 235 -3.02 23.32 -4.46
C ALA A 235 -1.85 22.77 -5.28
N LEU A 236 -0.63 23.25 -5.01
CA LEU A 236 0.58 22.87 -5.75
C LEU A 236 1.73 22.57 -4.80
N ALA A 237 2.66 21.72 -5.22
CA ALA A 237 4.00 21.68 -4.65
C ALA A 237 4.93 22.59 -5.44
N ILE A 238 5.92 23.18 -4.77
CA ILE A 238 7.08 23.84 -5.40
C ILE A 238 8.38 23.14 -5.02
N SER A 239 9.37 23.23 -5.89
CA SER A 239 10.70 22.66 -5.66
C SER A 239 11.34 23.15 -4.36
N THR A 240 12.29 22.40 -3.80
CA THR A 240 12.92 22.78 -2.53
C THR A 240 13.78 24.03 -2.65
N LEU A 241 14.41 24.28 -3.81
CA LEU A 241 15.13 25.53 -4.08
C LEU A 241 14.19 26.72 -4.21
N ASP A 242 13.03 26.56 -4.88
CA ASP A 242 12.04 27.64 -5.00
C ASP A 242 11.34 27.92 -3.67
N ALA A 243 11.10 26.90 -2.85
CA ALA A 243 10.60 27.05 -1.49
C ALA A 243 11.55 27.88 -0.61
N ASN A 244 12.86 27.58 -0.68
CA ASN A 244 13.87 28.35 0.04
C ASN A 244 13.90 29.81 -0.44
N MET A 245 13.87 30.02 -1.75
CA MET A 245 13.85 31.36 -2.33
C MET A 245 12.60 32.15 -1.92
N LEU A 246 11.42 31.54 -2.00
CA LEU A 246 10.15 32.18 -1.60
C LEU A 246 10.19 32.59 -0.12
N SER A 247 10.67 31.71 0.76
CA SER A 247 10.83 32.06 2.18
C SER A 247 11.82 33.22 2.38
N GLN A 248 12.93 33.26 1.65
CA GLN A 248 13.86 34.40 1.73
C GLN A 248 13.23 35.70 1.24
N ALA A 249 12.45 35.67 0.15
CA ALA A 249 11.74 36.84 -0.35
C ALA A 249 10.72 37.38 0.69
N LEU A 250 10.00 36.48 1.38
CA LEU A 250 9.04 36.85 2.42
C LEU A 250 9.71 37.47 3.66
N LYS A 251 10.94 37.05 4.00
CA LYS A 251 11.72 37.62 5.12
C LYS A 251 12.19 39.06 4.89
N THR A 252 12.14 39.56 3.66
CA THR A 252 12.50 40.97 3.36
C THR A 252 11.50 41.99 3.92
N GLY A 253 10.35 41.53 4.44
CA GLY A 253 9.27 42.38 4.97
C GLY A 253 8.41 43.03 3.89
N LYS A 254 8.79 42.91 2.61
CA LYS A 254 7.99 43.38 1.47
C LYS A 254 6.92 42.34 1.13
N PRO A 255 5.63 42.71 1.05
CA PRO A 255 4.59 41.75 0.70
C PRO A 255 4.86 41.11 -0.66
N GLN A 256 4.69 39.79 -0.73
CA GLN A 256 4.88 38.98 -1.93
C GLN A 256 3.55 38.39 -2.36
N ARG A 257 3.36 38.21 -3.66
CA ARG A 257 2.20 37.56 -4.26
C ARG A 257 2.60 36.39 -5.12
N LEU A 258 1.74 35.39 -5.17
CA LEU A 258 1.82 34.31 -6.15
C LEU A 258 0.65 34.44 -7.12
N TYR A 259 0.95 34.28 -8.42
CA TYR A 259 -0.02 33.95 -9.44
C TYR A 259 0.01 32.43 -9.65
N LEU A 260 -1.16 31.78 -9.58
CA LEU A 260 -1.34 30.35 -9.81
C LEU A 260 -2.28 30.12 -10.99
N GLU A 261 -1.81 29.41 -12.01
CA GLU A 261 -2.62 28.91 -13.13
C GLU A 261 -2.57 27.39 -13.16
N THR A 262 -3.72 26.74 -12.96
CA THR A 262 -3.88 25.29 -13.00
C THR A 262 -5.13 24.93 -13.79
N HIS A 263 -5.10 23.76 -14.42
CA HIS A 263 -6.18 23.29 -15.29
C HIS A 263 -6.76 21.95 -14.79
N CYS A 264 -6.59 21.69 -13.49
CA CYS A 264 -7.02 20.45 -12.86
C CYS A 264 -8.54 20.31 -12.90
N ARG A 265 -9.02 19.08 -13.09
CA ARG A 265 -10.44 18.76 -13.06
C ARG A 265 -10.69 17.42 -12.41
N THR A 266 -11.73 17.36 -11.58
CA THR A 266 -12.30 16.11 -11.09
C THR A 266 -13.48 15.74 -11.98
N LEU A 267 -13.43 14.53 -12.51
CA LEU A 267 -14.47 13.93 -13.35
C LEU A 267 -15.24 12.90 -12.51
N PRO A 268 -16.40 12.42 -12.98
CA PRO A 268 -17.10 11.32 -12.32
C PRO A 268 -16.19 10.11 -12.14
N ASP A 269 -16.36 9.42 -11.01
CA ASP A 269 -15.67 8.17 -10.72
C ASP A 269 -15.83 7.18 -11.88
N LYS A 270 -14.80 6.36 -12.10
CA LYS A 270 -14.71 5.42 -13.22
C LYS A 270 -14.45 4.01 -12.70
N ILE A 271 -14.92 3.02 -13.45
CA ILE A 271 -14.57 1.63 -13.19
C ILE A 271 -13.14 1.37 -13.68
N SER A 272 -12.36 0.71 -12.82
CA SER A 272 -11.04 0.14 -13.14
C SER A 272 -10.93 -1.22 -12.44
N TYR A 273 -9.74 -1.81 -12.42
CA TYR A 273 -9.58 -3.19 -11.96
C TYR A 273 -8.27 -3.44 -11.21
N ASN A 274 -8.35 -4.23 -10.14
CA ASN A 274 -7.18 -4.99 -9.70
C ASN A 274 -6.95 -6.14 -10.69
N VAL A 275 -5.70 -6.43 -11.01
CA VAL A 275 -5.33 -7.60 -11.83
C VAL A 275 -4.82 -8.69 -10.90
N ILE A 276 -5.41 -9.88 -10.98
CA ILE A 276 -5.10 -10.98 -10.08
C ILE A 276 -4.75 -12.23 -10.88
N GLY A 277 -3.64 -12.87 -10.50
CA GLY A 277 -3.21 -14.15 -11.07
C GLY A 277 -2.71 -15.11 -10.00
N GLU A 278 -2.90 -16.41 -10.21
CA GLU A 278 -2.57 -17.44 -9.21
C GLU A 278 -1.74 -18.61 -9.73
N LEU A 279 -0.94 -19.19 -8.83
CA LEU A 279 -0.48 -20.56 -8.90
C LEU A 279 -1.18 -21.37 -7.82
N ARG A 280 -1.96 -22.36 -8.22
CA ARG A 280 -2.83 -23.15 -7.34
C ARG A 280 -2.00 -24.01 -6.40
N GLY A 281 -2.35 -23.98 -5.13
CA GLY A 281 -1.75 -24.84 -4.12
C GLY A 281 -2.18 -26.29 -4.27
N SER A 282 -1.26 -27.23 -4.00
CA SER A 282 -1.53 -28.68 -4.04
C SER A 282 -2.34 -29.18 -2.84
N GLU A 283 -2.01 -28.70 -1.63
CA GLU A 283 -2.60 -29.20 -0.38
C GLU A 283 -3.70 -28.28 0.16
N PHE A 284 -3.50 -26.97 0.04
CA PHE A 284 -4.42 -25.95 0.52
C PHE A 284 -4.81 -24.96 -0.58
N PRO A 285 -5.52 -25.41 -1.64
CA PRO A 285 -5.88 -24.56 -2.79
C PRO A 285 -6.75 -23.35 -2.42
N ASN A 286 -7.41 -23.39 -1.26
CA ASN A 286 -8.29 -22.31 -0.77
C ASN A 286 -7.63 -21.42 0.31
N LYS A 287 -6.33 -21.62 0.59
CA LYS A 287 -5.54 -20.78 1.50
C LYS A 287 -4.49 -20.06 0.65
N TYR A 288 -4.37 -18.74 0.82
CA TYR A 288 -3.68 -17.88 -0.14
C TYR A 288 -2.50 -17.13 0.49
N ILE A 289 -1.35 -17.17 -0.15
CA ILE A 289 -0.23 -16.25 0.11
C ILE A 289 -0.26 -15.18 -0.98
N THR A 290 -0.48 -13.93 -0.58
CA THR A 290 -0.61 -12.81 -1.52
C THR A 290 0.67 -11.99 -1.56
N VAL A 291 1.20 -11.81 -2.78
CA VAL A 291 2.28 -10.88 -3.11
C VAL A 291 1.72 -9.82 -4.05
N GLY A 292 2.11 -8.57 -3.89
CA GLY A 292 1.53 -7.51 -4.71
C GLY A 292 2.29 -6.19 -4.67
N GLY A 293 1.97 -5.38 -5.68
CA GLY A 293 2.34 -3.97 -5.83
C GLY A 293 1.15 -3.20 -6.41
N HIS A 294 1.23 -1.87 -6.45
CA HIS A 294 0.15 -1.08 -7.06
C HIS A 294 0.46 -0.70 -8.51
N LEU A 295 -0.54 -0.91 -9.34
CA LEU A 295 -0.47 -0.76 -10.78
C LEU A 295 -0.60 0.68 -11.23
N ASP A 296 -1.29 1.55 -10.48
CA ASP A 296 -1.33 2.96 -10.80
C ASP A 296 -0.05 3.70 -10.42
N SER A 297 0.15 4.87 -11.02
CA SER A 297 1.23 5.80 -10.70
C SER A 297 0.75 7.23 -10.87
N TRP A 298 1.49 8.22 -10.37
CA TRP A 298 1.29 9.60 -10.81
C TRP A 298 1.57 9.80 -12.31
N ASP A 299 1.10 10.94 -12.82
CA ASP A 299 0.95 11.28 -14.23
C ASP A 299 2.13 12.03 -14.87
N VAL A 300 3.16 12.36 -14.08
CA VAL A 300 4.31 13.19 -14.50
C VAL A 300 5.61 12.41 -14.71
N GLY A 301 5.60 11.12 -14.38
CA GLY A 301 6.69 10.19 -14.61
C GLY A 301 6.14 8.84 -15.02
N GLU A 302 7.00 7.84 -15.18
CA GLU A 302 6.58 6.53 -15.70
C GLU A 302 6.26 5.50 -14.59
N GLY A 303 6.25 5.93 -13.32
CA GLY A 303 5.92 5.06 -12.19
C GLY A 303 6.84 3.84 -12.05
N ALA A 304 8.12 3.97 -12.37
CA ALA A 304 9.05 2.83 -12.39
C ALA A 304 9.29 2.28 -10.98
N HIS A 305 9.70 3.14 -10.05
CA HIS A 305 9.95 2.76 -8.65
C HIS A 305 8.68 2.72 -7.78
N ASP A 306 7.67 3.52 -8.14
CA ASP A 306 6.40 3.65 -7.43
C ASP A 306 5.24 3.47 -8.44
N ASP A 307 4.69 2.27 -8.62
CA ASP A 307 5.17 0.98 -8.08
C ASP A 307 5.26 -0.10 -9.17
N GLY A 308 5.80 0.30 -10.33
CA GLY A 308 6.08 -0.65 -11.42
C GLY A 308 7.01 -1.78 -10.96
N ALA A 309 8.02 -1.46 -10.14
CA ALA A 309 8.94 -2.42 -9.54
C ALA A 309 8.22 -3.48 -8.68
N GLY A 310 7.32 -3.07 -7.78
CA GLY A 310 6.53 -4.01 -6.98
C GLY A 310 5.60 -4.87 -7.83
N CYS A 311 5.00 -4.30 -8.87
CA CYS A 311 4.16 -5.04 -9.81
C CYS A 311 4.92 -6.15 -10.53
N VAL A 312 6.09 -5.85 -11.12
CA VAL A 312 6.87 -6.85 -11.85
C VAL A 312 7.45 -7.89 -10.91
N GLN A 313 7.84 -7.51 -9.69
CA GLN A 313 8.29 -8.47 -8.67
C GLN A 313 7.19 -9.45 -8.26
N ALA A 314 5.95 -8.97 -8.09
CA ALA A 314 4.82 -9.84 -7.76
C ALA A 314 4.54 -10.89 -8.86
N ILE A 315 4.62 -10.49 -10.13
CA ILE A 315 4.52 -11.42 -11.27
C ILE A 315 5.71 -12.40 -11.25
N GLU A 316 6.92 -11.88 -11.05
CA GLU A 316 8.15 -12.65 -11.16
C GLU A 316 8.27 -13.74 -10.09
N VAL A 317 7.79 -13.49 -8.87
CA VAL A 317 7.76 -14.50 -7.80
C VAL A 317 7.01 -15.75 -8.25
N LEU A 318 5.83 -15.59 -8.86
CA LEU A 318 5.06 -16.72 -9.37
C LEU A 318 5.76 -17.35 -10.58
N ARG A 319 6.22 -16.54 -11.55
CA ARG A 319 6.90 -17.04 -12.76
C ARG A 319 8.10 -17.91 -12.43
N ILE A 320 8.98 -17.46 -11.54
CA ILE A 320 10.19 -18.21 -11.15
C ILE A 320 9.83 -19.55 -10.51
N LEU A 321 8.89 -19.55 -9.56
CA LEU A 321 8.47 -20.79 -8.89
C LEU A 321 7.87 -21.79 -9.89
N LYS A 322 7.10 -21.30 -10.86
CA LYS A 322 6.60 -22.14 -11.96
C LYS A 322 7.74 -22.67 -12.84
N ALA A 323 8.71 -21.82 -13.20
CA ALA A 323 9.81 -22.17 -14.09
C ALA A 323 10.74 -23.26 -13.51
N ILE A 324 10.96 -23.26 -12.19
CA ILE A 324 11.75 -24.31 -11.52
C ILE A 324 10.93 -25.58 -11.21
N GLY A 325 9.66 -25.64 -11.61
CA GLY A 325 8.77 -26.77 -11.36
C GLY A 325 8.31 -26.90 -9.91
N TYR A 326 8.39 -25.82 -9.11
CA TYR A 326 7.96 -25.85 -7.71
C TYR A 326 6.43 -25.89 -7.62
N THR A 327 5.91 -26.87 -6.88
CA THR A 327 4.48 -26.99 -6.60
C THR A 327 4.20 -26.47 -5.19
N PRO A 328 3.56 -25.30 -5.03
CA PRO A 328 3.33 -24.73 -3.72
C PRO A 328 2.22 -25.49 -2.96
N ARG A 329 2.35 -25.61 -1.64
CA ARG A 329 1.29 -26.21 -0.79
C ARG A 329 0.07 -25.30 -0.70
N TYR A 330 0.28 -24.00 -0.66
CA TYR A 330 -0.75 -22.94 -0.61
C TYR A 330 -0.89 -22.28 -1.97
N THR A 331 -2.06 -21.75 -2.29
CA THR A 331 -2.22 -20.96 -3.51
C THR A 331 -1.41 -19.66 -3.38
N LEU A 332 -0.51 -19.42 -4.33
CA LEU A 332 0.23 -18.17 -4.43
C LEU A 332 -0.55 -17.23 -5.34
N ARG A 333 -0.70 -15.97 -4.93
CA ARG A 333 -1.50 -14.98 -5.66
C ARG A 333 -0.69 -13.70 -5.86
N ALA A 334 -0.49 -13.33 -7.12
CA ALA A 334 -0.03 -12.01 -7.49
C ALA A 334 -1.22 -11.07 -7.65
N VAL A 335 -1.18 -9.92 -6.97
CA VAL A 335 -2.21 -8.87 -7.10
C VAL A 335 -1.55 -7.55 -7.49
N LEU A 336 -1.98 -7.00 -8.63
CA LEU A 336 -1.65 -5.64 -9.04
C LEU A 336 -2.81 -4.74 -8.64
N PHE A 337 -2.64 -4.00 -7.55
CA PHE A 337 -3.70 -3.18 -6.96
C PHE A 337 -3.89 -1.88 -7.73
N MET A 338 -5.12 -1.47 -7.96
CA MET A 338 -5.42 -0.17 -8.57
C MET A 338 -5.74 0.87 -7.49
N ASN A 339 -5.44 2.14 -7.79
CA ASN A 339 -5.79 3.30 -6.98
C ASN A 339 -5.09 3.33 -5.61
N GLU A 340 -3.80 3.01 -5.50
CA GLU A 340 -3.05 3.29 -4.26
C GLU A 340 -2.88 4.80 -4.09
N GLU A 341 -2.43 5.47 -5.17
CA GLU A 341 -1.89 6.82 -5.15
C GLU A 341 -2.87 7.87 -4.63
N ASN A 342 -4.14 7.69 -4.97
CA ASN A 342 -5.22 8.65 -4.72
C ASN A 342 -6.48 8.05 -4.10
N GLY A 343 -6.39 6.93 -3.37
CA GLY A 343 -7.58 6.46 -2.62
C GLY A 343 -7.50 5.13 -1.88
N LEU A 344 -6.48 4.30 -2.12
CA LEU A 344 -6.35 2.92 -1.63
C LEU A 344 -7.56 2.01 -1.96
N ARG A 345 -8.41 2.37 -2.92
CA ARG A 345 -9.70 1.66 -3.13
C ARG A 345 -9.51 0.25 -3.65
N GLY A 346 -8.47 -0.04 -4.45
CA GLY A 346 -8.20 -1.40 -4.91
C GLY A 346 -7.84 -2.34 -3.77
N GLY A 347 -6.92 -1.93 -2.88
CA GLY A 347 -6.57 -2.70 -1.69
C GLY A 347 -7.75 -2.90 -0.73
N ASN A 348 -8.56 -1.86 -0.52
CA ASN A 348 -9.75 -1.93 0.33
C ASN A 348 -10.81 -2.89 -0.23
N THR A 349 -11.05 -2.85 -1.55
CA THR A 349 -11.99 -3.75 -2.23
C THR A 349 -11.54 -5.20 -2.12
N TYR A 350 -10.25 -5.46 -2.39
CA TYR A 350 -9.66 -6.78 -2.23
C TYR A 350 -9.80 -7.32 -0.81
N ALA A 351 -9.49 -6.50 0.21
CA ALA A 351 -9.62 -6.88 1.60
C ALA A 351 -11.07 -7.16 2.02
N ALA A 352 -12.03 -6.37 1.52
CA ALA A 352 -13.45 -6.55 1.80
C ALA A 352 -13.97 -7.88 1.23
N GLU A 353 -13.63 -8.20 -0.02
CA GLU A 353 -13.98 -9.47 -0.64
C GLU A 353 -13.33 -10.67 0.06
N ALA A 354 -12.04 -10.57 0.41
CA ALA A 354 -11.34 -11.63 1.14
C ALA A 354 -12.03 -11.94 2.48
N ARG A 355 -12.43 -10.90 3.24
CA ARG A 355 -13.20 -11.05 4.48
C ARG A 355 -14.58 -11.67 4.26
N ALA A 356 -15.27 -11.30 3.18
CA ALA A 356 -16.57 -11.87 2.84
C ALA A 356 -16.46 -13.37 2.52
N ARG A 357 -15.45 -13.77 1.73
CA ARG A 357 -15.18 -15.18 1.41
C ARG A 357 -14.82 -15.99 2.65
N ALA A 358 -13.95 -15.48 3.52
CA ALA A 358 -13.62 -16.14 4.79
C ALA A 358 -14.86 -16.40 5.66
N ARG A 359 -15.79 -15.43 5.75
CA ARG A 359 -17.07 -15.62 6.45
C ARG A 359 -17.98 -16.64 5.76
N SER A 360 -17.94 -16.75 4.43
CA SER A 360 -18.75 -17.72 3.66
C SER A 360 -18.33 -19.17 3.87
N MET A 361 -17.03 -19.42 4.12
CA MET A 361 -16.49 -20.76 4.40
C MET A 361 -16.81 -21.28 5.81
N TRP A 362 -17.40 -20.43 6.67
CA TRP A 362 -17.77 -20.79 8.02
C TRP A 362 -19.13 -21.52 8.03
N PRO A 363 -19.25 -22.70 8.67
CA PRO A 363 -20.52 -23.43 8.72
C PRO A 363 -21.67 -22.58 9.27
N PRO A 364 -22.91 -22.75 8.76
CA PRO A 364 -24.08 -21.96 9.20
C PRO A 364 -24.29 -21.99 10.73
N TRP A 365 -23.93 -23.09 11.39
CA TRP A 365 -24.12 -23.33 12.82
C TRP A 365 -23.30 -22.39 13.72
N ASN A 366 -22.16 -21.90 13.25
CA ASN A 366 -21.37 -20.91 13.98
C ASN A 366 -21.70 -19.46 13.55
N ARG A 367 -22.79 -19.23 12.78
CA ARG A 367 -23.37 -17.90 12.51
C ARG A 367 -24.53 -17.55 13.46
N ILE A 368 -24.74 -18.35 14.51
CA ILE A 368 -25.63 -17.98 15.60
C ILE A 368 -24.97 -16.81 16.34
N ARG A 369 -25.37 -15.58 16.00
CA ARG A 369 -25.45 -14.56 17.04
C ARG A 369 -26.47 -15.10 18.02
N VAL A 370 -26.02 -15.61 19.15
CA VAL A 370 -26.93 -15.84 20.26
C VAL A 370 -27.42 -14.46 20.62
N ALA A 371 -28.62 -14.10 20.16
CA ALA A 371 -29.38 -13.02 20.75
C ALA A 371 -29.76 -13.53 22.14
N LEU A 372 -28.84 -13.36 23.09
CA LEU A 372 -29.14 -13.64 24.48
C LEU A 372 -30.22 -12.63 24.89
N PRO A 373 -31.37 -13.09 25.40
CA PRO A 373 -32.34 -12.18 25.98
C PRO A 373 -31.70 -11.45 27.18
N PRO A 374 -32.17 -10.23 27.54
CA PRO A 374 -31.51 -9.34 28.51
C PRO A 374 -31.27 -9.89 29.93
N TRP A 375 -31.73 -11.11 30.23
CA TRP A 375 -31.61 -11.74 31.54
C TRP A 375 -30.47 -12.78 31.65
N ALA A 376 -29.79 -13.15 30.55
CA ALA A 376 -28.78 -14.22 30.54
C ALA A 376 -27.33 -13.77 30.84
N LEU A 377 -27.14 -12.64 31.54
CA LEU A 377 -25.84 -12.12 31.98
C LEU A 377 -25.77 -12.12 33.52
N PRO A 378 -25.64 -13.30 34.16
CA PRO A 378 -24.60 -13.41 35.20
C PRO A 378 -24.10 -14.87 35.38
N LEU A 379 -23.10 -15.30 34.59
CA LEU A 379 -22.33 -16.52 34.93
C LEU A 379 -21.02 -16.65 34.14
N MET A 380 -20.25 -15.55 34.02
CA MET A 380 -18.81 -15.62 33.71
C MET A 380 -18.05 -14.46 34.37
N ALA A 381 -18.25 -14.30 35.68
CA ALA A 381 -17.51 -13.38 36.52
C ALA A 381 -16.77 -14.15 37.63
N VAL A 382 -15.80 -15.00 37.26
CA VAL A 382 -14.74 -15.42 38.19
C VAL A 382 -13.44 -15.56 37.39
N MET A 383 -12.40 -14.89 37.89
CA MET A 383 -11.00 -14.79 37.41
C MET A 383 -10.64 -13.53 36.60
N ARG A 384 -10.56 -12.41 37.31
CA ARG A 384 -9.45 -11.44 37.20
C ARG A 384 -8.80 -11.28 38.57
N PRO A 385 -7.49 -10.98 38.64
CA PRO A 385 -6.98 -9.95 39.53
C PRO A 385 -6.56 -8.69 38.74
N SER A 386 -6.54 -7.60 39.48
CA SER A 386 -6.67 -6.18 39.10
C SER A 386 -5.41 -5.48 38.52
N PRO A 387 -5.56 -4.30 37.88
CA PRO A 387 -4.49 -3.34 37.50
C PRO A 387 -4.28 -2.29 38.65
N PRO A 388 -3.59 -1.11 38.54
CA PRO A 388 -2.95 -0.43 37.38
C PRO A 388 -1.60 0.30 37.67
N LEU A 389 -0.97 0.91 36.65
CA LEU A 389 -0.26 2.22 36.76
C LEU A 389 -0.08 2.90 35.38
N LEU A 390 -0.94 3.90 35.11
CA LEU A 390 -0.80 5.20 34.39
C LEU A 390 -0.26 5.32 32.93
N PRO A 391 -0.62 6.41 32.21
CA PRO A 391 -0.96 6.38 30.79
C PRO A 391 0.07 7.07 29.87
N ILE A 392 0.13 6.66 28.61
CA ILE A 392 0.77 7.43 27.55
C ILE A 392 -0.22 7.62 26.39
N ARG A 393 -0.32 8.90 26.01
CA ARG A 393 -1.23 9.52 25.03
C ARG A 393 -1.01 9.04 23.59
N ASN A 394 -2.11 9.07 22.84
CA ASN A 394 -2.30 9.08 21.38
C ASN A 394 -1.03 9.26 20.52
N CYS A 395 -0.64 8.18 19.83
CA CYS A 395 0.14 8.21 18.60
C CYS A 395 -0.64 7.45 17.51
N CYS A 396 -1.05 8.17 16.46
CA CYS A 396 -1.58 7.57 15.25
C CYS A 396 -0.53 6.62 14.66
N THR A 397 -0.81 5.32 14.66
CA THR A 397 -0.01 4.27 14.02
C THR A 397 -0.77 3.71 12.82
N PRO A 398 -0.07 3.32 11.74
CA PRO A 398 -0.69 2.77 10.55
C PRO A 398 -1.22 1.36 10.86
N THR A 399 -2.43 1.09 10.40
CA THR A 399 -3.17 -0.17 10.54
C THR A 399 -2.39 -1.36 9.96
N SER A 400 -1.60 -2.02 10.80
CA SER A 400 -1.16 -3.41 10.60
C SER A 400 -2.22 -4.35 11.18
N CYS A 401 -2.92 -5.11 10.33
CA CYS A 401 -3.79 -6.19 10.78
C CYS A 401 -2.97 -7.47 11.05
N GLY A 402 -2.93 -7.91 12.32
CA GLY A 402 -2.89 -9.34 12.72
C GLY A 402 -4.29 -9.70 13.27
N ILE A 403 -4.81 -10.94 13.21
CA ILE A 403 -4.36 -12.18 13.89
C ILE A 403 -5.04 -13.45 13.26
N SER A 404 -4.32 -14.59 13.39
CA SER A 404 -4.57 -16.08 13.33
C SER A 404 -5.93 -16.64 13.85
N PRO A 405 -6.36 -17.94 13.67
CA PRO A 405 -5.69 -19.15 13.14
C PRO A 405 -6.40 -19.79 11.93
N GLU A 406 -5.65 -20.55 11.13
CA GLU A 406 -6.13 -21.33 9.95
C GLU A 406 -6.47 -20.59 8.64
N GLY A 407 -6.03 -19.35 8.49
CA GLY A 407 -5.99 -18.66 7.19
C GLY A 407 -4.83 -17.68 7.15
N VAL A 408 -3.64 -18.17 6.79
CA VAL A 408 -2.45 -17.33 6.69
C VAL A 408 -2.53 -16.50 5.41
N VAL A 409 -3.11 -15.31 5.51
CA VAL A 409 -2.78 -14.22 4.59
C VAL A 409 -1.54 -13.56 5.17
N VAL A 410 -0.35 -13.93 4.70
CA VAL A 410 0.84 -13.09 4.88
C VAL A 410 0.86 -12.12 3.70
N PRO A 411 0.46 -10.84 3.87
CA PRO A 411 0.74 -9.85 2.86
C PRO A 411 2.25 -9.57 2.88
N ILE A 412 2.99 -10.14 1.92
CA ILE A 412 4.32 -9.63 1.61
C ILE A 412 4.08 -8.48 0.62
N LEU A 413 3.76 -7.31 1.17
CA LEU A 413 3.80 -6.08 0.39
C LEU A 413 5.29 -5.77 0.19
N VAL A 414 5.80 -5.92 -1.03
CA VAL A 414 7.16 -5.49 -1.33
C VAL A 414 7.15 -3.97 -1.38
N ARG A 415 7.28 -3.34 -0.21
CA ARG A 415 7.39 -1.89 -0.11
C ARG A 415 8.73 -1.48 -0.71
N SER A 416 8.70 -0.88 -1.90
CA SER A 416 9.78 -0.01 -2.37
C SER A 416 10.03 1.05 -1.28
N SER A 417 11.19 0.99 -0.64
CA SER A 417 11.57 1.84 0.51
C SER A 417 11.81 3.31 0.13
N ARG A 418 11.46 3.71 -1.09
CA ARG A 418 11.61 5.06 -1.62
C ARG A 418 10.27 5.61 -2.15
N ARG A 419 9.31 5.86 -1.25
CA ARG A 419 8.15 6.77 -1.49
C ARG A 419 8.56 8.24 -1.76
N ALA A 420 9.86 8.52 -1.83
CA ALA A 420 10.43 9.87 -1.84
C ALA A 420 10.49 10.52 -3.23
N LEU A 421 9.98 9.87 -4.29
CA LEU A 421 10.16 10.32 -5.68
C LEU A 421 8.85 10.54 -6.47
N CYS A 422 7.68 10.51 -5.80
CA CYS A 422 6.40 10.89 -6.40
C CYS A 422 6.12 12.37 -6.20
#